data_AF-A0A917Z982-F1
#
_entry.id   AF-A0A917Z982-F1
#
_cell.length_a   1.000
_cell.length_b   1.000
_cell.length_c   1.000
_cell.angle_alpha   90.00
_cell.angle_beta   90.00
_cell.angle_gamma   90.00
#
_symmetry.space_group_name_H-M   'P 1'
#
loop_
_entity.id
_entity.type
_entity.pdbx_description
1 polymer ?
#
loop_
_entity_poly.entity_id
_entity_poly.type
_entity_poly.pdbx_seq_one_letter_code
_entity_poly.pdbx_strand_id
1 'polypeptide(L)'
;MPASTQDRIRKLNELLQLALEDSQVEVYGARSLIYHGGFYSNRTSLWSHSPTLLEKPDRGYLITATPKSALRLAVLAPEAIAPTLPATCQESDNLACGLLELCELIGHYCPVSGLDGFALTPLEGGNHYRHIVLFRPLDALNLYDMEPL
;
A
#
# COMPACT_ATOMS: atom_id res chain seq x y z
N MET A 1 -25.02 9.83 -2.68
CA MET A 1 -25.02 8.57 -1.91
C MET A 1 -23.58 8.06 -1.88
N PRO A 2 -22.99 7.77 -0.72
CA PRO A 2 -21.63 7.21 -0.68
C PRO A 2 -21.63 5.88 -1.42
N ALA A 3 -20.61 5.65 -2.27
CA ALA A 3 -20.44 4.36 -2.94
C ALA A 3 -20.36 3.25 -1.89
N SER A 4 -21.10 2.16 -2.12
CA SER A 4 -21.09 1.02 -1.20
C SER A 4 -19.67 0.45 -1.10
N THR A 5 -19.32 -0.15 0.03
CA THR A 5 -18.00 -0.78 0.22
C THR A 5 -17.65 -1.76 -0.91
N GLN A 6 -18.66 -2.51 -1.39
CA GLN A 6 -18.50 -3.44 -2.52
C GLN A 6 -18.16 -2.72 -3.83
N ASP A 7 -18.75 -1.55 -4.10
CA ASP A 7 -18.43 -0.76 -5.30
C ASP A 7 -16.99 -0.26 -5.27
N ARG A 8 -16.48 0.14 -4.10
CA ARG A 8 -15.09 0.61 -3.95
C ARG A 8 -14.09 -0.51 -4.20
N ILE A 9 -14.35 -1.69 -3.65
CA ILE A 9 -13.49 -2.88 -3.84
C ILE A 9 -13.53 -3.34 -5.30
N ARG A 10 -14.70 -3.35 -5.93
CA ARG A 10 -14.82 -3.69 -7.35
C ARG A 10 -13.98 -2.73 -8.21
N LYS A 11 -14.11 -1.43 -8.00
CA LYS A 11 -13.32 -0.42 -8.73
C LYS A 11 -11.82 -0.59 -8.50
N LEU A 12 -11.39 -0.88 -7.26
CA LEU A 12 -9.98 -1.16 -6.99
C LEU A 12 -9.49 -2.38 -7.78
N ASN A 13 -10.25 -3.47 -7.78
CA ASN A 13 -9.89 -4.66 -8.55
C ASN A 13 -9.81 -4.38 -10.06
N GLU A 14 -10.74 -3.60 -10.61
CA GLU A 14 -10.70 -3.15 -12.01
C GLU A 14 -9.42 -2.34 -12.30
N LEU A 15 -9.05 -1.40 -11.43
CA LEU A 15 -7.82 -0.62 -11.56
C LEU A 15 -6.56 -1.50 -11.50
N LEU A 16 -6.52 -2.48 -10.59
CA LEU A 16 -5.40 -3.41 -10.48
C LEU A 16 -5.27 -4.32 -11.71
N GLN A 17 -6.40 -4.75 -12.29
CA GLN A 17 -6.41 -5.52 -13.54
C GLN A 17 -5.91 -4.69 -14.72
N LEU A 18 -6.39 -3.45 -14.85
CA LEU A 18 -5.91 -2.54 -15.90
C LEU A 18 -4.41 -2.28 -15.78
N ALA A 19 -3.89 -2.04 -14.58
CA ALA A 19 -2.46 -1.87 -14.36
C ALA A 19 -1.63 -3.12 -14.73
N LEU A 20 -2.17 -4.32 -14.53
CA LEU A 20 -1.56 -5.57 -14.97
C LEU A 20 -1.53 -5.67 -16.51
N GLU A 21 -2.63 -5.33 -17.17
CA GLU A 21 -2.74 -5.35 -18.64
C GLU A 21 -1.82 -4.33 -19.31
N ASP A 22 -1.75 -3.12 -18.75
CA ASP A 22 -0.89 -2.03 -19.23
C ASP A 22 0.58 -2.19 -18.83
N SER A 23 0.95 -3.30 -18.18
CA SER A 23 2.30 -3.56 -17.68
C SER A 23 2.85 -2.47 -16.75
N GLN A 24 1.97 -1.78 -16.02
CA GLN A 24 2.32 -0.80 -14.99
C GLN A 24 2.62 -1.51 -13.67
N VAL A 25 3.60 -2.42 -13.70
CA VAL A 25 3.99 -3.24 -12.55
C VAL A 25 5.46 -3.02 -12.25
N GLU A 26 5.73 -2.57 -11.03
CA GLU A 26 7.08 -2.47 -10.48
C GLU A 26 7.43 -3.74 -9.71
N VAL A 27 8.69 -4.15 -9.82
CA VAL A 27 9.20 -5.37 -9.19
C VAL A 27 10.29 -5.05 -8.18
N TYR A 28 10.02 -5.33 -6.89
CA TYR A 28 10.98 -5.08 -5.82
C TYR A 28 11.68 -6.36 -5.40
N GLY A 29 13.01 -6.37 -5.46
CA GLY A 29 13.83 -7.49 -5.02
C GLY A 29 14.19 -7.43 -3.53
N ALA A 30 14.88 -8.47 -3.06
CA ALA A 30 15.27 -8.64 -1.65
C ALA A 30 16.22 -7.55 -1.09
N ARG A 31 16.69 -6.60 -1.91
CA ARG A 31 17.53 -5.47 -1.49
C ARG A 31 16.74 -4.19 -1.24
N SER A 32 15.47 -4.14 -1.62
CA SER A 32 14.62 -2.99 -1.41
C SER A 32 14.19 -2.92 0.05
N LEU A 33 14.56 -1.83 0.73
CA LEU A 33 14.11 -1.56 2.10
C LEU A 33 12.76 -0.85 2.05
N ILE A 34 11.82 -1.38 2.82
CA ILE A 34 10.52 -0.74 3.03
C ILE A 34 10.24 -0.64 4.53
N TYR A 35 9.50 0.40 4.88
CA TYR A 35 9.24 0.81 6.23
C TYR A 35 7.74 0.82 6.50
N HIS A 36 7.34 0.44 7.70
CA HIS A 36 5.97 0.51 8.17
C HIS A 36 5.94 1.10 9.59
N GLY A 37 4.96 1.95 9.87
CA GLY A 37 4.69 2.45 11.21
C GLY A 37 3.43 1.79 11.76
N GLY A 38 3.54 1.16 12.94
CA GLY A 38 2.40 0.56 13.64
C GLY A 38 2.66 -0.88 14.07
N PHE A 39 1.63 -1.72 13.99
CA PHE A 39 1.71 -3.12 14.39
C PHE A 39 1.96 -4.02 13.19
N TYR A 40 3.03 -4.82 13.25
CA TYR A 40 3.32 -5.83 12.23
C TYR A 40 2.26 -6.93 12.29
N SER A 41 1.49 -7.10 11.21
CA SER A 41 0.45 -8.12 11.10
C SER A 41 0.33 -8.64 9.66
N ASN A 42 -0.38 -9.75 9.44
CA ASN A 42 -0.61 -10.24 8.07
C ASN A 42 -1.78 -9.55 7.35
N ARG A 43 -2.39 -8.54 7.98
CA ARG A 43 -3.42 -7.76 7.31
C ARG A 43 -2.79 -6.86 6.26
N THR A 44 -3.59 -6.49 5.28
CA THR A 44 -3.22 -5.45 4.34
C THR A 44 -2.77 -4.21 5.10
N SER A 45 -1.62 -3.66 4.74
CA SER A 45 -1.01 -2.55 5.48
C SER A 45 -0.29 -1.58 4.55
N LEU A 46 -0.09 -0.37 5.05
CA LEU A 46 0.57 0.73 4.36
C LEU A 46 2.06 0.78 4.73
N TRP A 47 2.91 0.87 3.71
CA TRP A 47 4.36 0.88 3.76
C TRP A 47 4.91 2.06 2.95
N SER A 48 6.19 2.37 3.14
CA SER A 48 6.89 3.43 2.39
C SER A 48 8.35 3.06 2.16
N HIS A 49 8.96 3.62 1.11
CA HIS A 49 10.42 3.60 0.96
C HIS A 49 11.15 4.65 1.80
N SER A 50 10.42 5.57 2.44
CA SER A 50 11.01 6.59 3.30
C SER A 50 10.36 6.58 4.68
N PRO A 51 11.12 6.32 5.77
CA PRO A 51 10.57 6.30 7.11
C PRO A 51 10.13 7.69 7.60
N THR A 52 10.66 8.76 7.01
CA THR A 52 10.30 10.15 7.36
C THR A 52 8.95 10.58 6.78
N LEU A 53 8.46 9.87 5.76
CA LEU A 53 7.21 10.19 5.08
C LEU A 53 6.04 9.30 5.52
N LEU A 54 6.31 8.33 6.40
CA LEU A 54 5.27 7.56 7.06
C LEU A 54 4.53 8.43 8.06
N GLU A 55 3.20 8.41 7.99
CA GLU A 55 2.40 8.86 9.12
C GLU A 55 2.67 7.92 10.30
N LYS A 56 3.26 8.46 11.37
CA LYS A 56 3.59 7.67 12.55
C LYS A 56 2.32 7.55 13.40
N PRO A 57 1.81 6.33 13.64
CA PRO A 57 0.77 6.15 14.64
C PRO A 57 1.32 6.52 16.03
N ASP A 58 0.44 7.00 16.92
CA ASP A 58 0.79 7.36 18.31
C ASP A 58 1.36 6.19 19.12
N ARG A 59 1.24 4.95 18.61
CA ARG A 59 1.70 3.71 19.25
C ARG A 59 2.14 2.70 18.20
N GLY A 60 3.09 1.84 18.58
CA GLY A 60 3.53 0.69 17.79
C GLY A 60 5.04 0.70 17.60
N TYR A 61 5.48 0.23 16.44
CA TYR A 61 6.89 0.14 16.09
C TYR A 61 7.13 0.72 14.70
N LEU A 62 8.32 1.26 14.50
CA LEU A 62 8.90 1.46 13.17
C LEU A 62 9.51 0.13 12.75
N ILE A 63 8.96 -0.45 11.71
CA ILE A 63 9.36 -1.75 11.18
C ILE A 63 10.12 -1.54 9.90
N THR A 64 11.31 -2.12 9.81
CA THR A 64 12.11 -2.18 8.59
C THR A 64 12.03 -3.60 8.05
N ALA A 65 11.68 -3.74 6.77
CA ALA A 65 11.53 -5.04 6.13
C ALA A 65 12.12 -5.04 4.72
N THR A 66 12.42 -6.25 4.24
CA THR A 66 12.84 -6.52 2.86
C THR A 66 11.94 -7.58 2.24
N PRO A 67 11.74 -7.58 0.91
CA PRO A 67 11.05 -8.66 0.23
C PRO A 67 11.70 -10.04 0.44
N LYS A 68 10.90 -11.08 0.72
CA LYS A 68 11.34 -12.49 0.71
C LYS A 68 11.66 -12.96 -0.71
N SER A 69 10.81 -12.56 -1.65
CA SER A 69 10.89 -12.81 -3.08
C SER A 69 10.55 -11.52 -3.82
N ALA A 70 10.67 -11.52 -5.15
CA ALA A 70 10.31 -10.36 -5.96
C ALA A 70 8.84 -9.96 -5.72
N LEU A 71 8.58 -8.78 -5.11
CA LEU A 71 7.23 -8.24 -4.96
C LEU A 71 6.78 -7.62 -6.26
N ARG A 72 5.55 -7.90 -6.68
CA ARG A 72 4.93 -7.31 -7.86
C ARG A 72 3.88 -6.30 -7.40
N LEU A 73 4.16 -5.02 -7.61
CA LEU A 73 3.27 -3.94 -7.21
C LEU A 73 2.71 -3.25 -8.45
N ALA A 74 1.39 -3.12 -8.52
CA ALA A 74 0.77 -2.25 -9.52
C ALA A 74 1.09 -0.79 -9.19
N VAL A 75 1.54 -0.02 -10.17
CA VAL A 75 1.75 1.42 -10.02
C VAL A 75 0.45 2.11 -10.39
N LEU A 76 -0.16 2.79 -9.41
CA LEU A 76 -1.41 3.49 -9.63
C LEU A 76 -1.18 5.00 -9.54
N ALA A 77 -1.89 5.75 -10.38
CA ALA A 77 -1.95 7.20 -10.29
C ALA A 77 -2.84 7.62 -9.09
N PRO A 78 -2.45 8.61 -8.28
CA PRO A 78 -3.27 9.11 -7.17
C PRO A 78 -4.68 9.53 -7.58
N GLU A 79 -4.83 10.08 -8.79
CA GLU A 79 -6.10 10.52 -9.35
C GLU A 79 -7.01 9.34 -9.67
N ALA A 80 -6.43 8.19 -10.07
CA ALA A 80 -7.16 6.97 -10.36
C ALA A 80 -7.66 6.29 -9.07
N ILE A 81 -6.92 6.38 -7.96
CA ILE A 81 -7.32 5.78 -6.67
C ILE A 81 -8.32 6.64 -5.91
N ALA A 82 -8.28 7.97 -6.05
CA ALA A 82 -9.17 8.92 -5.38
C ALA A 82 -10.66 8.51 -5.31
N PRO A 83 -11.32 8.01 -6.38
CA PRO A 83 -12.72 7.57 -6.34
C PRO A 83 -12.98 6.30 -5.52
N THR A 84 -11.93 5.53 -5.17
CA THR A 84 -12.03 4.36 -4.30
C THR A 84 -11.85 4.72 -2.82
N LEU A 85 -11.29 5.89 -2.54
CA LEU A 85 -11.06 6.39 -1.20
C LEU A 85 -12.36 6.93 -0.57
N PRO A 86 -12.46 6.94 0.77
CA PRO A 86 -13.59 7.55 1.48
C PRO A 86 -13.67 9.06 1.20
N ALA A 87 -14.90 9.58 1.07
CA ALA A 87 -15.12 11.02 0.84
C ALA A 87 -14.56 11.91 1.98
N THR A 88 -14.49 11.38 3.20
CA THR A 88 -13.91 12.05 4.37
C THR A 88 -12.42 12.35 4.23
N CYS A 89 -11.72 11.59 3.37
CA CYS A 89 -10.28 11.75 3.13
C CYS A 89 -9.98 12.54 1.85
N GLN A 90 -10.99 12.92 1.06
CA GLN A 90 -10.81 13.65 -0.20
C GLN A 90 -10.62 15.16 0.00
N GLU A 91 -11.03 15.72 1.14
CA GLU A 91 -10.96 17.16 1.43
C GLU A 91 -9.64 17.60 2.05
N SER A 92 -8.79 16.67 2.47
CA SER A 92 -7.46 16.95 3.00
C SER A 92 -6.42 16.31 2.09
N ASP A 93 -5.25 16.93 1.98
CA ASP A 93 -4.05 16.44 1.27
C ASP A 93 -3.48 15.13 1.88
N ASN A 94 -4.30 14.40 2.64
CA ASN A 94 -3.93 13.25 3.43
C ASN A 94 -4.42 11.95 2.76
N LEU A 95 -3.74 11.61 1.66
CA LEU A 95 -3.91 10.33 0.97
C LEU A 95 -3.68 9.13 1.92
N ALA A 96 -2.77 9.26 2.88
CA ALA A 96 -2.41 8.19 3.80
C ALA A 96 -3.61 7.75 4.67
N CYS A 97 -4.40 8.69 5.19
CA CYS A 97 -5.62 8.38 5.93
C CYS A 97 -6.61 7.55 5.09
N GLY A 98 -6.87 7.96 3.84
CA GLY A 98 -7.74 7.21 2.93
C GLY A 98 -7.21 5.82 2.61
N LEU A 99 -5.88 5.67 2.48
CA LEU A 99 -5.24 4.37 2.23
C LEU A 99 -5.28 3.45 3.45
N LEU A 100 -5.17 3.96 4.67
CA LEU A 100 -5.32 3.16 5.88
C LEU A 100 -6.73 2.58 6.00
N GLU A 101 -7.77 3.38 5.74
CA GLU A 101 -9.14 2.87 5.66
C GLU A 101 -9.29 1.82 4.55
N LEU A 102 -8.69 2.09 3.37
CA LEU A 102 -8.69 1.14 2.27
C LEU A 102 -7.98 -0.18 2.64
N CYS A 103 -6.90 -0.13 3.41
CA CYS A 103 -6.19 -1.32 3.90
C CYS A 103 -7.11 -2.20 4.76
N GLU A 104 -7.87 -1.62 5.69
CA GLU A 104 -8.84 -2.36 6.48
C GLU A 104 -9.95 -2.98 5.59
N LEU A 105 -10.45 -2.22 4.61
CA LEU A 105 -11.45 -2.73 3.67
C LEU A 105 -10.92 -3.91 2.83
N ILE A 106 -9.70 -3.82 2.30
CA ILE A 106 -9.05 -4.89 1.52
C ILE A 106 -8.69 -6.08 2.42
N GLY A 107 -8.32 -5.84 3.69
CA GLY A 107 -8.02 -6.92 4.64
C GLY A 107 -9.16 -7.93 4.80
N HIS A 108 -10.39 -7.53 4.47
CA HIS A 108 -11.57 -8.39 4.44
C HIS A 108 -11.88 -9.01 3.06
N TYR A 109 -11.23 -8.54 2.00
CA TYR A 109 -11.46 -8.94 0.61
C TYR A 109 -10.12 -9.13 -0.10
N CYS A 110 -9.64 -10.36 -0.18
CA CYS A 110 -8.37 -10.66 -0.85
C CYS A 110 -8.43 -10.24 -2.33
N PRO A 111 -7.59 -9.30 -2.79
CA PRO A 111 -7.61 -8.80 -4.16
C PRO A 111 -6.92 -9.77 -5.13
N VAL A 112 -6.93 -9.38 -6.41
CA VAL A 112 -6.55 -10.16 -7.61
C VAL A 112 -5.26 -10.98 -7.46
N SER A 113 -5.29 -12.22 -7.95
CA SER A 113 -4.14 -13.13 -8.01
C SER A 113 -3.03 -12.58 -8.91
N GLY A 114 -1.79 -12.55 -8.40
CA GLY A 114 -0.58 -12.21 -9.17
C GLY A 114 0.10 -10.88 -8.80
N LEU A 115 -0.51 -10.09 -7.91
CA LEU A 115 0.08 -8.90 -7.29
C LEU A 115 0.24 -9.09 -5.79
N ASP A 116 1.29 -8.53 -5.22
CA ASP A 116 1.52 -8.50 -3.78
C ASP A 116 0.94 -7.22 -3.14
N GLY A 117 0.61 -6.24 -3.99
CA GLY A 117 0.15 -4.93 -3.57
C GLY A 117 0.08 -3.90 -4.70
N PHE A 118 0.01 -2.64 -4.32
CA PHE A 118 0.13 -1.50 -5.24
C PHE A 118 0.92 -0.36 -4.60
N ALA A 119 1.49 0.50 -5.44
CA ALA A 119 2.28 1.65 -5.04
C ALA A 119 1.73 2.93 -5.67
N LEU A 120 1.83 4.03 -4.92
CA LEU A 120 1.35 5.36 -5.30
C LEU A 120 2.43 6.40 -4.95
N THR A 121 2.41 7.50 -5.69
CA THR A 121 3.25 8.69 -5.46
C THR A 121 4.75 8.35 -5.50
N PRO A 122 5.40 8.43 -6.69
CA PRO A 122 6.85 8.25 -6.77
C PRO A 122 7.56 9.34 -5.95
N LEU A 123 8.66 8.95 -5.31
CA LEU A 123 9.58 9.86 -4.65
C LEU A 123 10.49 10.52 -5.69
N GLU A 124 10.94 11.74 -5.40
CA GLU A 124 11.89 12.43 -6.28
C GLU A 124 13.17 11.59 -6.44
N GLY A 125 13.56 11.34 -7.69
CA GLY A 125 14.86 10.72 -8.02
C GLY A 125 14.87 9.21 -8.24
N GLY A 126 13.73 8.50 -8.34
CA GLY A 126 13.75 7.10 -8.80
C GLY A 126 12.47 6.29 -8.61
N ASN A 127 12.59 4.96 -8.68
CA ASN A 127 11.50 3.96 -8.59
C ASN A 127 11.09 3.65 -7.14
N HIS A 128 11.16 4.65 -6.26
CA HIS A 128 10.72 4.51 -4.87
C HIS A 128 9.39 5.24 -4.70
N TYR A 129 8.55 4.73 -3.82
CA TYR A 129 7.20 5.21 -3.64
C TYR A 129 6.94 5.58 -2.20
N ARG A 130 6.21 6.69 -2.03
CA ARG A 130 5.81 7.18 -0.72
C ARG A 130 4.78 6.28 -0.08
N HIS A 131 3.82 5.77 -0.85
CA HIS A 131 2.73 4.96 -0.33
C HIS A 131 2.71 3.62 -1.04
N ILE A 132 2.80 2.55 -0.26
CA ILE A 132 2.80 1.18 -0.76
C ILE A 132 1.80 0.39 0.06
N VAL A 133 0.78 -0.16 -0.58
CA VAL A 133 -0.18 -1.03 0.08
C VAL A 133 0.18 -2.48 -0.24
N LEU A 134 0.47 -3.27 0.78
CA LEU A 134 0.79 -4.70 0.66
C LEU A 134 -0.33 -5.54 1.25
N PHE A 135 -0.80 -6.56 0.55
CA PHE A 135 -1.99 -7.32 0.95
C PHE A 135 -1.73 -8.37 2.04
N ARG A 136 -0.54 -8.98 2.03
CA ARG A 136 -0.14 -10.05 2.98
C ARG A 136 1.35 -9.93 3.31
N PRO A 137 1.73 -8.88 4.06
CA PRO A 137 3.13 -8.53 4.28
C PRO A 137 3.91 -9.60 5.07
N LEU A 138 3.28 -10.42 5.94
CA LEU A 138 4.02 -11.48 6.63
C LEU A 138 4.46 -12.59 5.68
N ASP A 139 3.63 -12.87 4.67
CA ASP A 139 3.93 -13.89 3.67
C ASP A 139 5.02 -13.41 2.72
N ALA A 140 5.04 -12.11 2.42
CA ALA A 140 5.85 -11.51 1.37
C ALA A 140 7.18 -10.88 1.86
N LEU A 141 7.30 -10.56 3.15
CA LEU A 141 8.45 -9.81 3.69
C LEU A 141 9.25 -10.58 4.75
N ASN A 142 10.55 -10.29 4.79
CA ASN A 142 11.46 -10.60 5.88
C ASN A 142 11.60 -9.35 6.76
N LEU A 143 11.28 -9.50 8.04
CA LEU A 143 11.52 -8.44 9.01
C LEU A 143 13.02 -8.32 9.26
N TYR A 144 13.55 -7.11 9.07
CA TYR A 144 14.96 -6.79 9.28
C TYR A 144 15.19 -6.15 10.64
N ASP A 145 14.36 -5.18 11.01
CA ASP A 145 14.47 -4.46 12.29
C ASP A 145 13.10 -3.96 12.79
N MET A 146 13.00 -3.71 14.10
CA MET A 146 11.80 -3.19 14.76
C MET A 146 12.18 -2.28 15.94
N GLU A 147 11.85 -1.00 15.84
CA GLU A 147 12.13 0.03 16.84
C GLU A 147 10.84 0.59 17.45
N PRO A 148 10.77 0.86 18.76
CA PRO A 148 9.58 1.48 19.36
C PRO A 148 9.39 2.92 18.85
N LEU A 149 8.13 3.31 18.57
CA LEU A 149 7.74 4.68 18.21
C LEU A 149 7.50 5.57 19.42
#